data_AF-A0A7C3HSC8-F1
#
_entry.id   AF-A0A7C3HSC8-F1
#
_cell.length_a   1.000
_cell.length_b   1.000
_cell.length_c   1.000
_cell.angle_alpha   90.00
_cell.angle_beta   90.00
_cell.angle_gamma   90.00
#
_symmetry.space_group_name_H-M   'P 1'
#
loop_
_entity.id
_entity.type
_entity.pdbx_description
1 polymer ?
#
loop_
_entity_poly.entity_id
_entity_poly.type
_entity_poly.pdbx_seq_one_letter_code
_entity_poly.pdbx_strand_id
1 'polypeptide(L)'
;MKIWNFLVLAVLITVLGSCIKKEFDTPPINIPTVDFESNTTIAQLKAMHPLPGVVDTIGDDIIIQGIVVANDESGNYYKTLIIQDTTAGLEIRIDKTSLYNDYKVGQRVYIKCKGLCLGDYGGLTQLGYNVNGVIQRIPETILTQHLFRDSLPG
;
A
#
# COMPACT_ATOMS: atom_id res chain seq x y z
N MET A 1 11.09 67.67 -28.46
CA MET A 1 10.63 66.30 -28.14
C MET A 1 10.16 66.31 -26.68
N LYS A 2 8.85 66.13 -26.43
CA LYS A 2 8.25 66.41 -25.11
C LYS A 2 8.68 65.34 -24.10
N ILE A 3 9.39 65.77 -23.05
CA ILE A 3 9.98 64.93 -21.98
C ILE A 3 8.94 63.98 -21.32
N TRP A 4 7.66 64.33 -21.42
CA TRP A 4 6.51 63.53 -21.00
C TRP A 4 6.47 62.13 -21.64
N ASN A 5 6.84 61.99 -22.92
CA ASN A 5 6.80 60.69 -23.59
C ASN A 5 7.89 59.73 -23.09
N PHE A 6 9.00 60.27 -22.55
CA PHE A 6 10.08 59.46 -21.97
C PHE A 6 9.69 58.93 -20.57
N LEU A 7 8.94 59.72 -19.79
CA LEU A 7 8.46 59.30 -18.47
C LEU A 7 7.40 58.19 -18.58
N VAL A 8 6.52 58.24 -19.58
CA VAL A 8 5.50 57.19 -19.83
C VAL A 8 6.16 55.86 -20.23
N LEU A 9 7.23 55.90 -21.03
CA LEU A 9 7.94 54.70 -21.47
C LEU A 9 8.75 54.05 -20.32
N ALA A 10 9.31 54.85 -19.41
CA ALA A 10 10.06 54.35 -18.25
C ALA A 10 9.17 53.65 -17.20
N VAL A 11 7.93 54.13 -17.02
CA VAL A 11 6.95 53.51 -16.10
C VAL A 11 6.40 52.19 -16.65
N LEU A 12 6.33 52.02 -17.98
CA LEU A 12 5.83 50.78 -18.58
C LEU A 12 6.83 49.61 -18.45
N ILE A 13 8.13 49.90 -18.35
CA ILE A 13 9.20 48.89 -18.24
C ILE A 13 9.27 48.29 -16.82
N THR A 14 8.90 49.04 -15.78
CA THR A 14 8.97 48.55 -14.39
C THR A 14 7.82 47.59 -14.03
N VAL A 15 6.70 47.62 -14.76
CA VAL A 15 5.54 46.73 -14.50
C VAL A 15 5.75 45.30 -15.01
N LEU A 16 6.70 45.07 -15.93
CA LEU A 16 6.98 43.76 -16.52
C LEU A 16 8.07 42.96 -15.77
N GLY A 17 8.66 43.53 -14.72
CA GLY A 17 9.77 42.93 -13.96
C GLY A 17 9.38 42.09 -12.74
N SER A 18 8.08 41.93 -12.42
CA SER A 18 7.63 41.17 -11.25
C SER A 18 7.54 39.66 -11.53
N CYS A 19 8.66 39.05 -11.91
CA CYS A 19 8.83 37.60 -11.79
C CYS A 19 9.29 37.29 -10.37
N ILE A 20 8.33 37.12 -9.45
CA ILE A 20 8.65 36.54 -8.15
C ILE A 20 9.04 35.08 -8.39
N LYS A 21 10.34 34.78 -8.28
CA LYS A 21 10.83 33.41 -8.12
C LYS A 21 10.47 32.95 -6.71
N LYS A 22 9.21 32.58 -6.48
CA LYS A 22 8.83 31.90 -5.24
C LYS A 22 9.41 30.50 -5.32
N GLU A 23 10.52 30.27 -4.65
CA GLU A 23 10.86 28.92 -4.21
C GLU A 23 9.76 28.52 -3.24
N PHE A 24 8.80 27.75 -3.75
CA PHE A 24 7.76 27.17 -2.92
C PHE A 24 8.43 26.18 -1.99
N ASP A 25 8.21 26.36 -0.69
CA ASP A 25 8.63 25.39 0.31
C ASP A 25 7.81 24.12 0.08
N THR A 26 8.39 23.17 -0.66
CA THR A 26 7.71 21.92 -0.98
C THR A 26 7.67 21.08 0.29
N PRO A 27 6.50 20.58 0.70
CA PRO A 27 6.42 19.74 1.89
C PRO A 27 7.32 18.51 1.73
N PRO A 28 7.95 18.04 2.81
CA PRO A 28 8.83 16.88 2.74
C PRO A 28 8.05 15.66 2.24
N ILE A 29 8.59 14.98 1.24
CA ILE A 29 8.05 13.72 0.74
C ILE A 29 8.43 12.63 1.73
N ASN A 30 7.45 12.13 2.48
CA ASN A 30 7.64 10.98 3.36
C ASN A 30 7.43 9.69 2.56
N ILE A 31 8.53 9.01 2.23
CA ILE A 31 8.50 7.70 1.56
C ILE A 31 8.45 6.63 2.66
N PRO A 32 7.41 5.79 2.70
CA PRO A 32 7.33 4.72 3.68
C PRO A 32 8.48 3.73 3.45
N THR A 33 9.15 3.35 4.54
CA THR A 33 10.24 2.38 4.52
C THR A 33 10.13 1.45 5.73
N VAL A 34 10.58 0.22 5.56
CA VAL A 34 10.73 -0.76 6.64
C VAL A 34 12.22 -1.05 6.89
N ASP A 35 12.56 -1.48 8.09
CA ASP A 35 13.94 -1.81 8.53
C ASP A 35 14.18 -3.33 8.64
N PHE A 36 13.30 -4.14 8.06
CA PHE A 36 13.37 -5.60 8.07
C PHE A 36 13.12 -6.19 6.68
N GLU A 37 13.57 -7.42 6.49
CA GLU A 37 13.47 -8.15 5.23
C GLU A 37 12.40 -9.24 5.28
N SER A 38 11.91 -9.65 4.11
CA SER A 38 11.09 -10.86 3.98
C SER A 38 11.96 -12.12 4.17
N ASN A 39 11.39 -13.17 4.75
CA ASN A 39 12.07 -14.44 4.96
C ASN A 39 11.39 -15.62 4.25
N THR A 40 10.21 -15.40 3.68
CA THR A 40 9.39 -16.44 3.05
C THR A 40 8.73 -15.89 1.78
N THR A 41 8.75 -16.66 0.70
CA THR A 41 8.02 -16.32 -0.54
C THR A 41 6.53 -16.61 -0.39
N ILE A 42 5.69 -15.97 -1.22
CA ILE A 42 4.24 -16.20 -1.18
C ILE A 42 3.91 -17.66 -1.52
N ALA A 43 4.62 -18.29 -2.46
CA ALA A 43 4.42 -19.70 -2.79
C ALA A 43 4.75 -20.62 -1.59
N GLN A 44 5.83 -20.34 -0.86
CA GLN A 44 6.19 -21.10 0.34
C GLN A 44 5.16 -20.94 1.46
N LEU A 45 4.67 -19.71 1.68
CA LEU A 45 3.62 -19.47 2.66
C LEU A 45 2.37 -20.29 2.31
N LYS A 46 1.93 -20.26 1.04
CA LYS A 46 0.77 -21.05 0.59
C LYS A 46 0.96 -22.55 0.76
N ALA A 47 2.19 -23.05 0.59
CA ALA A 47 2.49 -24.47 0.79
C ALA A 47 2.32 -24.92 2.25
N MET A 48 2.26 -24.00 3.22
CA MET A 48 1.91 -24.31 4.61
C MET A 48 0.44 -24.65 4.82
N HIS A 49 -0.41 -24.45 3.81
CA HIS A 49 -1.83 -24.80 3.79
C HIS A 49 -2.10 -25.94 2.78
N PRO A 50 -1.71 -27.20 3.08
CA PRO A 50 -1.76 -28.28 2.11
C PRO A 50 -3.14 -28.92 1.93
N LEU A 51 -4.04 -28.75 2.89
CA LEU A 51 -5.37 -29.38 2.89
C LEU A 51 -6.44 -28.31 2.65
N PRO A 52 -7.32 -28.48 1.65
CA PRO A 52 -8.35 -27.49 1.40
C PRO A 52 -9.41 -27.50 2.50
N GLY A 53 -9.96 -26.32 2.79
CA GLY A 53 -11.11 -26.16 3.69
C GLY A 53 -10.81 -26.30 5.19
N VAL A 54 -9.53 -26.34 5.58
CA VAL A 54 -9.11 -26.15 6.97
C VAL A 54 -8.68 -24.69 7.20
N VAL A 55 -8.40 -24.34 8.45
CA VAL A 55 -7.81 -23.04 8.80
C VAL A 55 -6.51 -23.30 9.54
N ASP A 56 -5.40 -22.88 8.95
CA ASP A 56 -4.05 -23.07 9.48
C ASP A 56 -3.53 -21.75 10.06
N THR A 57 -3.43 -21.68 11.39
CA THR A 57 -2.85 -20.52 12.09
C THR A 57 -1.34 -20.54 11.98
N ILE A 58 -0.76 -19.38 11.66
CA ILE A 58 0.68 -19.22 11.48
C ILE A 58 1.29 -18.85 12.83
N GLY A 59 2.01 -19.78 13.45
CA GLY A 59 2.69 -19.56 14.74
C GLY A 59 4.10 -18.96 14.60
N ASP A 60 4.74 -19.13 13.45
CA ASP A 60 6.12 -18.76 13.22
C ASP A 60 6.27 -17.28 12.83
N ASP A 61 7.46 -16.71 13.08
CA ASP A 61 7.82 -15.34 12.69
C ASP A 61 8.09 -15.25 11.17
N ILE A 62 7.03 -15.45 10.38
CA ILE A 62 7.04 -15.39 8.92
C ILE A 62 6.77 -13.97 8.44
N ILE A 63 7.58 -13.52 7.49
CA ILE A 63 7.43 -12.24 6.82
C ILE A 63 7.47 -12.48 5.32
N ILE A 64 6.39 -12.11 4.64
CA ILE A 64 6.30 -12.09 3.18
C ILE A 64 6.39 -10.66 2.66
N GLN A 65 6.83 -10.51 1.42
CA GLN A 65 6.81 -9.28 0.66
C GLN A 65 5.99 -9.48 -0.61
N GLY A 66 5.27 -8.45 -1.05
CA GLY A 66 4.61 -8.45 -2.35
C GLY A 66 4.32 -7.05 -2.86
N ILE A 67 3.94 -6.98 -4.13
CA ILE A 67 3.39 -5.78 -4.77
C ILE A 67 1.87 -5.89 -4.79
N VAL A 68 1.18 -4.83 -4.40
CA VAL A 68 -0.28 -4.73 -4.51
C VAL A 68 -0.67 -4.69 -5.99
N VAL A 69 -1.50 -5.64 -6.43
CA VAL A 69 -2.00 -5.72 -7.82
C VAL A 69 -3.49 -5.43 -7.93
N ALA A 70 -4.24 -5.56 -6.84
CA ALA A 70 -5.62 -5.11 -6.75
C ALA A 70 -6.00 -4.74 -5.31
N ASN A 71 -6.98 -3.86 -5.19
CA ASN A 71 -7.53 -3.39 -3.93
C ASN A 71 -9.04 -3.15 -4.09
N ASP A 72 -9.67 -2.56 -3.07
CA ASP A 72 -11.11 -2.35 -2.98
C ASP A 72 -11.65 -1.14 -3.76
N GLU A 73 -10.83 -0.42 -4.53
CA GLU A 73 -11.22 0.79 -5.27
C GLU A 73 -12.37 0.55 -6.26
N SER A 74 -12.30 -0.54 -7.02
CA SER A 74 -13.32 -0.90 -8.02
C SER A 74 -14.57 -1.55 -7.42
N GLY A 75 -14.55 -1.89 -6.12
CA GLY A 75 -15.60 -2.65 -5.46
C GLY A 75 -15.59 -4.16 -5.70
N ASN A 76 -14.87 -4.66 -6.71
CA ASN A 76 -14.78 -6.10 -7.00
C ASN A 76 -14.06 -6.88 -5.88
N TYR A 77 -13.03 -6.28 -5.27
CA TYR A 77 -12.29 -6.84 -4.13
C TYR A 77 -12.65 -6.13 -2.83
N TYR A 78 -13.93 -6.21 -2.42
CA TYR A 78 -14.41 -5.53 -1.22
C TYR A 78 -13.61 -5.94 0.04
N LYS A 79 -13.04 -4.95 0.74
CA LYS A 79 -12.29 -5.16 1.99
C LYS A 79 -11.14 -6.18 1.83
N THR A 80 -10.46 -6.11 0.68
CA THR A 80 -9.49 -7.12 0.24
C THR A 80 -8.34 -6.46 -0.51
N LEU A 81 -7.11 -6.94 -0.27
CA LEU A 81 -5.94 -6.66 -1.10
C LEU A 81 -5.53 -7.94 -1.82
N ILE A 82 -5.10 -7.80 -3.08
CA ILE A 82 -4.39 -8.86 -3.80
C ILE A 82 -2.95 -8.42 -3.93
N ILE A 83 -2.04 -9.23 -3.40
CA ILE A 83 -0.59 -9.03 -3.55
C ILE A 83 0.03 -10.15 -4.36
N GLN A 84 1.16 -9.87 -5.01
CA GLN A 84 1.97 -10.90 -5.64
C GLN A 84 3.46 -10.63 -5.46
N ASP A 85 4.23 -11.71 -5.41
CA ASP A 85 5.67 -11.69 -5.63
C ASP A 85 5.99 -12.40 -6.96
N THR A 86 7.25 -12.74 -7.20
CA THR A 86 7.66 -13.47 -8.42
C THR A 86 7.24 -14.95 -8.41
N THR A 87 6.67 -15.44 -7.31
CA THR A 87 6.38 -16.86 -7.08
C THR A 87 4.88 -17.16 -7.08
N ALA A 88 4.04 -16.30 -6.51
CA ALA A 88 2.60 -16.50 -6.42
C ALA A 88 1.84 -15.20 -6.06
N GLY A 89 0.51 -15.24 -6.27
CA GLY A 89 -0.43 -14.26 -5.73
C GLY A 89 -1.14 -14.76 -4.46
N LEU A 90 -1.55 -13.82 -3.61
CA LEU A 90 -2.25 -14.07 -2.35
C LEU A 90 -3.33 -13.01 -2.09
N GLU A 91 -4.50 -13.48 -1.66
CA GLU A 91 -5.60 -12.64 -1.21
C GLU A 91 -5.45 -12.33 0.29
N ILE A 92 -5.53 -11.06 0.67
CA ILE A 92 -5.44 -10.59 2.05
C ILE A 92 -6.77 -9.96 2.44
N ARG A 93 -7.46 -10.54 3.41
CA ARG A 93 -8.80 -10.11 3.82
C ARG A 93 -8.72 -9.21 5.04
N ILE A 94 -9.17 -7.96 4.93
CA ILE A 94 -8.92 -6.91 5.93
C ILE A 94 -10.23 -6.22 6.30
N ASP A 95 -10.52 -6.04 7.58
CA ASP A 95 -11.77 -5.42 8.03
C ASP A 95 -11.71 -3.89 8.01
N LYS A 96 -11.22 -3.33 6.91
CA LYS A 96 -11.07 -1.90 6.65
C LYS A 96 -11.52 -1.60 5.23
N THR A 97 -12.25 -0.49 5.05
CA THR A 97 -12.64 0.02 3.73
C THR A 97 -11.66 1.07 3.23
N SER A 98 -11.76 1.37 1.93
CA SER A 98 -10.93 2.38 1.27
C SER A 98 -9.43 2.06 1.39
N LEU A 99 -9.09 0.77 1.28
CA LEU A 99 -7.71 0.28 1.34
C LEU A 99 -6.86 0.94 0.25
N TYR A 100 -7.46 1.26 -0.91
CA TYR A 100 -6.81 1.97 -2.01
C TYR A 100 -6.19 3.33 -1.64
N ASN A 101 -6.66 3.99 -0.58
CA ASN A 101 -6.06 5.24 -0.10
C ASN A 101 -4.64 5.00 0.48
N ASP A 102 -4.46 3.87 1.16
CA ASP A 102 -3.21 3.52 1.84
C ASP A 102 -2.32 2.60 0.99
N TYR A 103 -2.94 1.64 0.30
CA TYR A 103 -2.32 0.53 -0.42
C TYR A 103 -2.71 0.58 -1.91
N LYS A 104 -2.05 1.48 -2.64
CA LYS A 104 -2.27 1.68 -4.07
C LYS A 104 -1.71 0.50 -4.87
N VAL A 105 -2.26 0.26 -6.07
CA VAL A 105 -1.64 -0.68 -7.02
C VAL A 105 -0.21 -0.23 -7.32
N GLY A 106 0.73 -1.18 -7.38
CA GLY A 106 2.17 -0.92 -7.50
C GLY A 106 2.87 -0.66 -6.17
N GLN A 107 2.14 -0.48 -5.06
CA GLN A 107 2.73 -0.32 -3.73
C GLN A 107 3.36 -1.64 -3.28
N ARG A 108 4.64 -1.59 -2.89
CA ARG A 108 5.28 -2.69 -2.19
C ARG A 108 4.82 -2.71 -0.74
N VAL A 109 4.52 -3.91 -0.25
CA VAL A 109 4.07 -4.15 1.12
C VAL A 109 4.79 -5.35 1.72
N TYR A 110 4.95 -5.30 3.03
CA TYR A 110 5.41 -6.42 3.83
C TYR A 110 4.30 -6.85 4.78
N ILE A 111 4.16 -8.17 4.97
CA ILE A 111 3.18 -8.74 5.88
C ILE A 111 3.88 -9.63 6.91
N LYS A 112 3.75 -9.29 8.19
CA LYS A 112 4.10 -10.18 9.30
C LYS A 112 2.95 -11.14 9.53
N CYS A 113 3.19 -12.43 9.30
CA CYS A 113 2.11 -13.41 9.24
C CYS A 113 1.81 -14.12 10.57
N LYS A 114 2.68 -13.98 11.58
CA LYS A 114 2.48 -14.60 12.89
C LYS A 114 1.16 -14.18 13.54
N GLY A 115 0.36 -15.13 13.98
CA GLY A 115 -0.97 -14.89 14.57
C GLY A 115 -2.09 -14.67 13.55
N LEU A 116 -1.77 -14.59 12.26
CA LEU A 116 -2.74 -14.67 11.17
C LEU A 116 -3.00 -16.14 10.80
N CYS A 117 -3.92 -16.39 9.87
CA CYS A 117 -4.20 -17.73 9.39
C CYS A 117 -4.39 -17.80 7.88
N LEU A 118 -4.09 -18.98 7.32
CA LEU A 118 -4.47 -19.36 5.98
C LEU A 118 -5.79 -20.14 6.00
N GLY A 119 -6.57 -19.97 4.96
CA GLY A 119 -7.77 -20.75 4.68
C GLY A 119 -8.21 -20.52 3.23
N ASP A 120 -9.26 -21.20 2.81
CA ASP A 120 -9.73 -21.11 1.43
C ASP A 120 -11.12 -20.50 1.31
N TYR A 121 -11.34 -19.81 0.19
CA TYR A 121 -12.68 -19.50 -0.31
C TYR A 121 -12.67 -19.52 -1.83
N GLY A 122 -13.63 -20.22 -2.43
CA GLY A 122 -13.72 -20.33 -3.90
C GLY A 122 -12.51 -20.99 -4.56
N GLY A 123 -11.77 -21.84 -3.84
CA GLY A 123 -10.56 -22.51 -4.34
C GLY A 123 -9.30 -21.64 -4.33
N LEU A 124 -9.36 -20.45 -3.72
CA LEU A 124 -8.23 -19.55 -3.55
C LEU A 124 -7.81 -19.52 -2.08
N THR A 125 -6.51 -19.70 -1.84
CA THR A 125 -5.89 -19.51 -0.53
C THR A 125 -5.90 -18.02 -0.16
N GLN A 126 -6.33 -17.72 1.06
CA GLN A 126 -6.48 -16.38 1.60
C GLN A 126 -5.75 -16.26 2.92
N LEU A 127 -5.16 -15.10 3.17
CA LEU A 127 -4.64 -14.71 4.48
C LEU A 127 -5.70 -13.89 5.23
N GLY A 128 -5.97 -14.29 6.46
CA GLY A 128 -6.99 -13.69 7.30
C GLY A 128 -6.67 -13.83 8.78
N TYR A 129 -7.72 -13.76 9.60
CA TYR A 129 -7.64 -13.89 11.05
C TYR A 129 -8.52 -15.04 11.53
N ASN A 130 -7.99 -15.89 12.40
CA ASN A 130 -8.70 -17.08 12.86
C ASN A 130 -9.64 -16.71 14.01
N VAL A 131 -10.94 -16.93 13.81
CA VAL A 131 -11.96 -16.82 14.86
C VAL A 131 -12.61 -18.18 15.03
N ASN A 132 -12.21 -18.91 16.09
CA ASN A 132 -12.76 -20.23 16.45
C ASN A 132 -12.76 -21.25 15.30
N GLY A 133 -11.66 -21.31 14.53
CA GLY A 133 -11.53 -22.23 13.40
C GLY A 133 -12.18 -21.74 12.10
N VAL A 134 -12.65 -20.49 12.06
CA VAL A 134 -13.20 -19.86 10.87
C VAL A 134 -12.32 -18.69 10.47
N ILE A 135 -11.90 -18.66 9.21
CA ILE A 135 -11.17 -17.52 8.65
C ILE A 135 -12.09 -16.31 8.55
N GLN A 136 -11.67 -15.21 9.15
CA GLN A 136 -12.30 -13.91 9.11
C GLN A 136 -11.33 -12.87 8.55
N ARG A 137 -11.83 -11.65 8.35
CA ARG A 137 -10.98 -10.52 7.97
C ARG A 137 -10.05 -10.13 9.13
N ILE A 138 -8.83 -9.72 8.81
CA ILE A 138 -7.87 -9.13 9.75
C ILE A 138 -8.48 -7.84 10.33
N PRO A 139 -8.72 -7.75 11.65
CA PRO A 139 -9.26 -6.54 12.25
C PRO A 139 -8.37 -5.32 11.98
N GLU A 140 -8.99 -4.17 11.68
CA GLU A 140 -8.25 -2.92 11.46
C GLU A 140 -7.37 -2.54 12.67
N THR A 141 -7.80 -2.89 13.88
CA THR A 141 -7.10 -2.62 15.15
C THR A 141 -5.73 -3.29 15.26
N ILE A 142 -5.51 -4.41 14.56
CA ILE A 142 -4.21 -5.11 14.53
C ILE A 142 -3.47 -4.90 13.21
N LEU A 143 -4.11 -4.28 12.21
CA LEU A 143 -3.58 -4.19 10.86
C LEU A 143 -2.19 -3.52 10.81
N THR A 144 -1.97 -2.48 11.61
CA THR A 144 -0.68 -1.75 11.68
C THR A 144 0.45 -2.57 12.29
N GLN A 145 0.14 -3.70 12.93
CA GLN A 145 1.13 -4.66 13.45
C GLN A 145 1.54 -5.69 12.38
N HIS A 146 0.70 -5.88 11.37
CA HIS A 146 0.88 -6.91 10.35
C HIS A 146 1.26 -6.35 8.99
N LEU A 147 0.67 -5.25 8.54
CA LEU A 147 0.79 -4.75 7.18
C LEU A 147 1.57 -3.43 7.13
N PHE A 148 2.69 -3.44 6.42
CA PHE A 148 3.62 -2.32 6.32
C PHE A 148 3.81 -1.93 4.86
N ARG A 149 3.82 -0.62 4.59
CA ARG A 149 4.10 -0.08 3.25
C ARG A 149 5.59 0.16 3.12
N ASP A 150 6.11 -0.03 1.91
CA ASP A 150 7.49 0.26 1.57
C ASP A 150 7.56 0.82 0.15
N SER A 151 8.47 1.77 -0.08
CA SER A 151 8.65 2.49 -1.35
C SER A 151 7.44 3.32 -1.81
N LEU A 152 7.61 4.08 -2.89
CA LEU A 152 6.48 4.67 -3.61
C LEU A 152 5.79 3.59 -4.48
N PRO A 153 4.50 3.73 -4.79
CA PRO A 153 3.86 2.92 -5.82
C PRO A 153 4.57 3.14 -7.17
N GLY A 154 4.89 2.06 -7.88
CA GLY A 154 5.61 2.10 -9.16
C GLY A 154 5.11 1.05 -10.15
#